data_AF-A0A2V9FGV9-F1
#
_entry.id   AF-A0A2V9FGV9-F1
#
_cell.length_a   1.000
_cell.length_b   1.000
_cell.length_c   1.000
_cell.angle_alpha   90.00
_cell.angle_beta   90.00
_cell.angle_gamma   90.00
#
_symmetry.space_group_name_H-M   'P 1'
#
loop_
_entity.id
_entity.type
_entity.pdbx_description
1 polymer ?
#
loop_
_entity_poly.entity_id
_entity_poly.type
_entity_poly.pdbx_seq_one_letter_code
_entity_poly.pdbx_strand_id
1 'polypeptide(L)'
;METTSGKETITVLRRLIAYAEKIFQLSKDIVTQVSDRREKPRISTAAVVKSSLVLFWARLGSINAWEQVGRAHFWKRWLEEPTFSADTLGRVHAVLDAHGLRQGIHDVYERLKRNKVLPDYGLGVVVLDGHESHASYLRHCSGCLQRTIHCAF
;
A
#
# COMPACT_ATOMS: atom_id res chain seq x y z
N MET A 1 18.35 -31.37 2.04
CA MET A 1 18.77 -29.99 2.36
C MET A 1 17.85 -28.92 1.76
N GLU A 2 16.79 -29.29 1.01
CA GLU A 2 15.84 -28.35 0.38
C GLU A 2 14.64 -27.97 1.25
N THR A 3 14.37 -28.73 2.32
CA THR A 3 13.17 -28.56 3.16
C THR A 3 13.24 -27.36 4.11
N THR A 4 14.45 -26.91 4.47
CA THR A 4 14.67 -25.73 5.33
C THR A 4 14.40 -24.44 4.57
N SER A 5 14.87 -24.35 3.33
CA SER A 5 14.65 -23.17 2.47
C SER A 5 13.17 -22.91 2.21
N GLY A 6 12.38 -23.97 1.94
CA GLY A 6 10.94 -23.81 1.74
C GLY A 6 10.19 -23.31 2.99
N LYS A 7 10.59 -23.76 4.18
CA LYS A 7 10.01 -23.31 5.45
C LYS A 7 10.33 -21.83 5.73
N GLU A 8 11.54 -21.39 5.42
CA GLU A 8 11.95 -19.99 5.55
C GLU A 8 11.15 -19.10 4.60
N THR A 9 10.99 -19.49 3.33
CA THR A 9 10.19 -18.73 2.36
C THR A 9 8.74 -18.56 2.81
N ILE A 10 8.11 -19.63 3.30
CA ILE A 10 6.74 -19.57 3.85
C ILE A 10 6.68 -18.62 5.07
N THR A 11 7.71 -18.61 5.90
CA THR A 11 7.79 -17.71 7.06
C THR A 11 7.89 -16.25 6.64
N VAL A 12 8.70 -15.94 5.63
CA VAL A 12 8.80 -14.59 5.04
C VAL A 12 7.45 -14.15 4.46
N LEU A 13 6.77 -15.01 3.70
CA LEU A 13 5.45 -14.71 3.15
C LEU A 13 4.40 -14.46 4.24
N ARG A 14 4.42 -15.23 5.33
CA ARG A 14 3.54 -14.98 6.49
C ARG A 14 3.79 -13.62 7.12
N ARG A 15 5.06 -13.25 7.31
CA ARG A 15 5.44 -11.95 7.85
C ARG A 15 5.02 -10.82 6.92
N LEU A 16 5.18 -11.00 5.61
CA LEU A 16 4.76 -10.05 4.60
C LEU A 16 3.24 -9.80 4.66
N ILE A 17 2.42 -10.86 4.71
CA ILE A 17 0.97 -10.74 4.84
C ILE A 17 0.61 -10.03 6.15
N ALA A 18 1.18 -10.47 7.27
CA ALA A 18 0.88 -9.86 8.57
C ALA A 18 1.26 -8.36 8.59
N TYR A 19 2.38 -7.99 7.97
CA TYR A 19 2.78 -6.61 7.79
C TYR A 19 1.81 -5.85 6.89
N ALA A 20 1.41 -6.44 5.77
CA ALA A 20 0.48 -5.82 4.82
C ALA A 20 -0.90 -5.56 5.45
N GLU A 21 -1.43 -6.52 6.21
CA GLU A 21 -2.67 -6.34 6.97
C GLU A 21 -2.52 -5.32 8.10
N LYS A 22 -1.38 -5.31 8.81
CA LYS A 22 -1.16 -4.39 9.92
C LYS A 22 -1.00 -2.94 9.46
N ILE A 23 -0.19 -2.69 8.44
CA ILE A 23 0.20 -1.34 8.02
C ILE A 23 -0.77 -0.78 6.99
N PHE A 24 -1.17 -1.59 6.02
CA PHE A 24 -2.01 -1.15 4.91
C PHE A 24 -3.47 -1.56 5.07
N GLN A 25 -3.82 -2.32 6.12
CA GLN A 25 -5.17 -2.88 6.26
C GLN A 25 -5.62 -3.53 4.94
N LEU A 26 -4.68 -4.22 4.28
CA LEU A 26 -4.74 -4.58 2.87
C LEU A 26 -6.08 -5.21 2.49
N SER A 27 -6.53 -6.21 3.24
CA SER A 27 -7.80 -6.88 2.96
C SER A 27 -9.01 -5.98 3.15
N LYS A 28 -9.00 -5.13 4.18
CA LYS A 28 -10.15 -4.37 4.65
C LYS A 28 -10.34 -3.05 3.90
N ASP A 29 -9.24 -2.35 3.65
CA ASP A 29 -9.27 -1.00 3.12
C ASP A 29 -8.90 -0.96 1.65
N ILE A 30 -7.93 -1.77 1.20
CA ILE A 30 -7.40 -1.65 -0.17
C ILE A 30 -8.15 -2.59 -1.11
N VAL A 31 -8.26 -3.87 -0.75
CA VAL A 31 -8.86 -4.90 -1.61
C VAL A 31 -10.36 -4.72 -1.76
N THR A 32 -11.06 -4.21 -0.74
CA THR A 32 -12.51 -3.94 -0.78
C THR A 32 -12.91 -2.83 -1.75
N GLN A 33 -12.01 -1.90 -2.03
CA GLN A 33 -12.23 -0.84 -3.02
C GLN A 33 -12.21 -1.38 -4.46
N VAL A 34 -11.66 -2.57 -4.65
CA VAL A 34 -11.49 -3.17 -5.97
C VAL A 34 -12.73 -4.02 -6.30
N SER A 35 -13.45 -3.58 -7.32
CA SER A 35 -14.63 -4.26 -7.85
C SER A 35 -14.38 -4.82 -9.24
N ASP A 36 -15.33 -5.58 -9.77
CA ASP A 36 -15.36 -6.02 -11.15
C ASP A 36 -16.78 -5.97 -11.71
N ARG A 37 -16.91 -6.10 -13.03
CA ARG A 37 -18.20 -5.90 -13.73
C ARG A 37 -19.10 -7.14 -13.77
N ARG A 38 -18.77 -8.21 -13.03
CA ARG A 38 -19.57 -9.45 -13.05
C ARG A 38 -20.83 -9.26 -12.20
N GLU A 39 -21.99 -9.60 -12.76
CA GLU A 39 -23.27 -9.45 -12.05
C GLU A 39 -23.47 -10.47 -10.91
N LYS A 40 -23.00 -11.71 -11.08
CA LYS A 40 -23.16 -12.80 -10.09
C LYS A 40 -21.85 -13.58 -9.92
N PRO A 41 -20.86 -13.02 -9.20
CA PRO A 41 -19.57 -13.65 -9.02
C PRO A 41 -19.68 -14.90 -8.12
N ARG A 42 -19.21 -16.06 -8.60
CA ARG A 42 -19.05 -17.28 -7.78
C ARG A 42 -17.80 -17.25 -6.89
N ILE A 43 -16.81 -16.45 -7.28
CA ILE A 43 -15.57 -16.20 -6.55
C ILE A 43 -15.47 -14.70 -6.38
N SER A 44 -15.28 -14.24 -5.15
CA SER A 44 -15.15 -12.81 -4.84
C SER A 44 -14.01 -12.15 -5.61
N THR A 45 -14.20 -10.87 -5.98
CA THR A 45 -13.15 -10.03 -6.56
C THR A 45 -11.95 -9.96 -5.62
N ALA A 46 -12.21 -9.87 -4.31
CA ALA A 46 -11.19 -9.83 -3.28
C ALA A 46 -10.25 -11.04 -3.34
N ALA A 47 -10.79 -12.26 -3.47
CA ALA A 47 -9.95 -13.46 -3.58
C ALA A 47 -9.13 -13.49 -4.86
N VAL A 48 -9.68 -13.01 -5.98
CA VAL A 48 -8.94 -12.89 -7.26
C VAL A 48 -7.78 -11.91 -7.15
N VAL A 49 -8.00 -10.73 -6.57
CA VAL A 49 -6.96 -9.70 -6.37
C VAL A 49 -5.88 -10.21 -5.42
N LYS A 50 -6.28 -10.76 -4.27
CA LYS A 50 -5.35 -11.36 -3.30
C LYS A 50 -4.54 -12.50 -3.92
N SER A 51 -5.15 -13.36 -4.72
CA SER A 51 -4.44 -14.47 -5.41
C SER A 51 -3.38 -13.95 -6.37
N SER A 52 -3.61 -12.80 -7.00
CA SER A 52 -2.59 -12.17 -7.85
C SER A 52 -1.45 -11.58 -7.03
N LEU A 53 -1.74 -10.98 -5.87
CA LEU A 53 -0.70 -10.57 -4.93
C LEU A 53 0.17 -11.75 -4.49
N VAL A 54 -0.44 -12.93 -4.28
CA VAL A 54 0.32 -14.17 -4.00
C VAL A 54 1.28 -14.50 -5.13
N LEU A 55 0.82 -14.49 -6.38
CA LEU A 55 1.68 -14.75 -7.54
C LEU A 55 2.85 -13.76 -7.61
N PHE A 56 2.59 -12.46 -7.39
CA PHE A 56 3.64 -11.44 -7.37
C PHE A 56 4.63 -11.62 -6.22
N TRP A 57 4.15 -11.84 -4.99
CA TRP A 57 5.01 -12.02 -3.82
C TRP A 57 5.84 -13.30 -3.87
N ALA A 58 5.27 -14.37 -4.42
CA ALA A 58 5.97 -15.63 -4.64
C ALA A 58 6.81 -15.63 -5.93
N ARG A 59 6.83 -14.53 -6.69
CA ARG A 59 7.56 -14.37 -7.97
C ARG A 59 7.20 -15.46 -9.00
N LEU A 60 5.93 -15.82 -9.06
CA LEU A 60 5.41 -16.82 -9.99
C LEU A 60 5.02 -16.12 -11.29
N GLY A 61 5.82 -16.31 -12.34
CA GLY A 61 5.66 -15.63 -13.63
C GLY A 61 4.49 -16.12 -14.50
N SER A 62 3.65 -17.04 -13.99
CA SER A 62 2.54 -17.60 -14.75
C SER A 62 1.28 -17.71 -13.90
N ILE A 63 0.15 -17.29 -14.47
CA ILE A 63 -1.19 -17.46 -13.88
C ILE A 63 -1.47 -18.95 -13.67
N ASN A 64 -0.94 -19.86 -14.51
CA ASN A 64 -1.11 -21.30 -14.34
C ASN A 64 -0.46 -21.85 -13.07
N ALA A 65 0.56 -21.16 -12.51
CA ALA A 65 1.16 -21.55 -11.24
C ALA A 65 0.16 -21.44 -10.06
N TRP A 66 -0.89 -20.63 -10.21
CA TRP A 66 -1.95 -20.48 -9.21
C TRP A 66 -2.61 -21.81 -8.86
N GLU A 67 -2.83 -22.70 -9.82
CA GLU A 67 -3.54 -23.95 -9.56
C GLU A 67 -2.75 -24.92 -8.68
N GLN A 68 -1.43 -24.77 -8.66
CA GLN A 68 -0.54 -25.54 -7.80
C GLN A 68 -0.45 -24.89 -6.42
N VAL A 69 -0.24 -23.57 -6.40
CA VAL A 69 0.03 -22.83 -5.16
C VAL A 69 -1.25 -22.60 -4.35
N GLY A 70 -2.37 -22.25 -4.99
CA GLY A 70 -3.66 -22.01 -4.35
C GLY A 70 -4.19 -23.21 -3.57
N ARG A 71 -3.75 -24.43 -3.89
CA ARG A 71 -4.12 -25.66 -3.15
C ARG A 71 -3.59 -25.69 -1.73
N ALA A 72 -2.51 -24.97 -1.42
CA ALA A 72 -1.95 -24.95 -0.09
C ALA A 72 -2.95 -24.36 0.92
N HIS A 73 -3.14 -25.05 2.04
CA HIS A 73 -4.07 -24.64 3.12
C HIS A 73 -3.79 -23.23 3.65
N PHE A 74 -2.53 -22.82 3.61
CA PHE A 74 -2.10 -21.47 3.98
C PHE A 74 -2.86 -20.37 3.20
N TRP A 75 -2.94 -20.49 1.87
CA TRP A 75 -3.59 -19.48 1.03
C TRP A 75 -5.11 -19.53 1.16
N LYS A 76 -5.70 -20.71 1.22
CA LYS A 76 -7.14 -20.89 1.46
C LYS A 76 -7.61 -20.13 2.70
N ARG A 77 -6.84 -20.21 3.79
CA ARG A 77 -7.20 -19.54 5.04
C ARG A 77 -7.17 -18.01 4.95
N TRP A 78 -6.24 -17.43 4.19
CA TRP A 78 -6.14 -15.96 4.03
C TRP A 78 -7.08 -15.40 2.95
N LEU A 79 -7.39 -16.21 1.94
CA LEU A 79 -8.32 -15.86 0.88
C LEU A 79 -9.78 -16.02 1.28
N GLU A 80 -10.06 -16.84 2.30
CA GLU A 80 -11.41 -17.18 2.78
C GLU A 80 -12.31 -17.81 1.71
N GLU A 81 -11.68 -18.35 0.66
CA GLU A 81 -12.33 -18.85 -0.55
C GLU A 81 -11.66 -20.16 -0.99
N PRO A 82 -12.40 -21.06 -1.67
CA PRO A 82 -11.81 -22.27 -2.23
C PRO A 82 -10.86 -21.93 -3.38
N THR A 83 -10.02 -22.89 -3.77
CA THR A 83 -9.17 -22.71 -4.95
C THR A 83 -10.02 -22.62 -6.21
N PHE A 84 -9.61 -21.78 -7.14
CA PHE A 84 -10.24 -21.64 -8.45
C PHE A 84 -9.19 -21.72 -9.56
N SER A 85 -9.64 -21.94 -10.79
CA SER A 85 -8.76 -22.13 -11.95
C SER A 85 -7.98 -20.88 -12.33
N ALA A 86 -6.86 -21.07 -13.03
CA ALA A 86 -6.11 -19.98 -13.65
C ALA A 86 -6.97 -19.17 -14.63
N ASP A 87 -7.87 -19.83 -15.37
CA ASP A 87 -8.83 -19.18 -16.27
C ASP A 87 -9.76 -18.22 -15.53
N THR A 88 -10.18 -18.59 -14.32
CA THR A 88 -11.02 -17.71 -13.49
C THR A 88 -10.21 -16.48 -13.06
N LEU A 89 -8.94 -16.66 -12.69
CA LEU A 89 -8.06 -15.53 -12.34
C LEU A 89 -7.93 -14.56 -13.53
N GLY A 90 -7.63 -15.08 -14.72
CA GLY A 90 -7.47 -14.27 -15.94
C GLY A 90 -8.76 -13.58 -16.40
N ARG A 91 -9.88 -14.32 -16.45
CA ARG A 91 -11.18 -13.77 -16.88
C ARG A 91 -11.67 -12.63 -15.98
N VAL A 92 -11.42 -12.72 -14.68
CA VAL A 92 -11.83 -11.66 -13.75
C VAL A 92 -10.92 -10.44 -13.86
N HIS A 93 -9.60 -10.63 -14.07
CA HIS A 93 -8.70 -9.51 -14.36
C HIS A 93 -9.08 -8.75 -15.63
N ALA A 94 -9.61 -9.43 -16.65
CA ALA A 94 -10.06 -8.80 -17.88
C ALA A 94 -11.26 -7.85 -17.69
N VAL A 95 -12.03 -7.99 -16.59
CA VAL A 95 -13.23 -7.18 -16.30
C VAL A 95 -13.13 -6.43 -14.97
N LEU A 96 -11.93 -6.34 -14.42
CA LEU A 96 -11.64 -5.69 -13.15
C LEU A 96 -11.76 -4.18 -13.29
N ASP A 97 -12.35 -3.50 -12.30
CA ASP A 97 -12.47 -2.05 -12.34
C ASP A 97 -11.11 -1.40 -12.05
N ALA A 98 -10.60 -0.68 -13.06
CA ALA A 98 -9.34 0.01 -12.96
C ALA A 98 -9.40 1.22 -12.01
N HIS A 99 -10.58 1.79 -11.75
CA HIS A 99 -10.68 2.92 -10.82
C HIS A 99 -10.40 2.48 -9.38
N GLY A 100 -11.10 1.45 -8.89
CA GLY A 100 -10.85 0.87 -7.57
C GLY A 100 -9.39 0.41 -7.38
N LEU A 101 -8.80 -0.20 -8.41
CA LEU A 101 -7.38 -0.60 -8.35
C LEU A 101 -6.44 0.60 -8.24
N ARG A 102 -6.64 1.67 -9.01
CA ARG A 102 -5.83 2.89 -8.93
C ARG A 102 -5.96 3.57 -7.58
N GLN A 103 -7.17 3.62 -7.02
CA GLN A 103 -7.38 4.18 -5.70
C GLN A 103 -6.67 3.37 -4.61
N GLY A 104 -6.75 2.04 -4.67
CA GLY A 104 -6.03 1.17 -3.75
C GLY A 104 -4.50 1.36 -3.83
N ILE A 105 -3.94 1.51 -5.04
CA ILE A 105 -2.52 1.83 -5.23
C ILE A 105 -2.19 3.20 -4.62
N HIS A 106 -3.01 4.22 -4.89
CA HIS A 106 -2.84 5.56 -4.33
C HIS A 106 -2.81 5.54 -2.79
N ASP A 107 -3.72 4.80 -2.16
CA ASP A 107 -3.79 4.68 -0.70
C ASP A 107 -2.56 3.99 -0.09
N VAL A 108 -2.00 3.00 -0.80
CA VAL A 108 -0.72 2.38 -0.43
C VAL A 108 0.40 3.43 -0.51
N TYR A 109 0.47 4.20 -1.60
CA TYR A 109 1.47 5.26 -1.79
C TYR A 109 1.36 6.35 -0.72
N GLU A 110 0.15 6.82 -0.41
CA GLU A 110 -0.11 7.79 0.66
C GLU A 110 0.40 7.29 2.02
N ARG A 111 0.12 6.03 2.37
CA ARG A 111 0.62 5.44 3.62
C ARG A 111 2.13 5.30 3.63
N LEU A 112 2.73 4.88 2.53
CA LEU A 112 4.19 4.82 2.39
C LEU A 112 4.84 6.20 2.53
N LYS A 113 4.22 7.25 1.96
CA LYS A 113 4.66 8.64 2.09
C LYS A 113 4.56 9.13 3.54
N ARG A 114 3.44 8.89 4.23
CA ARG A 114 3.25 9.23 5.65
C ARG A 114 4.24 8.50 6.57
N ASN A 115 4.55 7.25 6.24
CA ASN A 115 5.55 6.44 6.96
C ASN A 115 6.99 6.80 6.59
N LYS A 116 7.23 7.80 5.74
CA LYS A 116 8.55 8.27 5.30
C LYS A 116 9.41 7.17 4.67
N VAL A 117 8.76 6.19 4.03
CA VAL A 117 9.45 5.07 3.35
C VAL A 117 9.89 5.47 1.95
N LEU A 118 9.12 6.33 1.29
CA LEU A 118 9.45 6.83 -0.04
C LEU A 118 10.38 8.04 0.07
N PRO A 119 11.38 8.17 -0.82
CA PRO A 119 12.17 9.39 -0.92
C PRO A 119 11.25 10.56 -1.30
N ASP A 120 11.49 11.73 -0.71
CA ASP A 120 10.65 12.90 -0.95
C ASP A 120 11.01 13.51 -2.31
N TYR A 121 10.29 13.13 -3.36
CA TYR A 121 10.47 13.66 -4.72
C TYR A 121 9.57 14.88 -5.02
N GLY A 122 9.02 15.56 -4.00
CA GLY A 122 8.19 16.76 -4.17
C GLY A 122 8.29 17.72 -2.99
N LEU A 123 8.54 19.01 -3.30
CA LEU A 123 8.69 20.16 -2.39
C LEU A 123 9.16 19.80 -0.97
N GLY A 124 10.49 19.76 -0.80
CA GLY A 124 11.11 19.60 0.49
C GLY A 124 10.58 20.66 1.47
N VAL A 125 9.97 20.20 2.55
CA VAL A 125 9.53 21.07 3.63
C VAL A 125 10.78 21.64 4.30
N VAL A 126 11.08 22.90 4.01
CA VAL A 126 12.04 23.68 4.78
C VAL A 126 11.35 24.06 6.09
N VAL A 127 11.75 23.39 7.18
CA VAL A 127 11.44 23.89 8.52
C VAL A 127 12.44 25.00 8.81
N LEU A 128 12.02 26.23 8.58
CA LEU A 128 12.79 27.42 8.91
C LEU A 128 12.54 27.73 10.38
N ASP A 129 13.36 27.16 11.26
CA ASP A 129 13.38 27.54 12.66
C ASP A 129 14.17 28.85 12.80
N GLY A 130 13.43 29.96 12.85
CA GLY A 130 13.99 31.29 13.02
C GLY A 130 14.38 31.51 14.47
N HIS A 131 15.60 31.14 14.85
CA HIS A 131 16.16 31.58 16.13
C HIS A 131 16.62 33.05 16.00
N GLU A 132 15.86 33.99 16.56
CA GLU A 132 16.25 35.41 16.58
C GLU A 132 17.41 35.61 17.58
N SER A 133 18.65 35.54 17.10
CA SER A 133 19.83 35.77 17.95
C SER A 133 20.11 37.25 18.22
N HIS A 134 19.55 38.16 17.40
CA HIS A 134 19.77 39.61 17.54
C HIS A 134 18.53 40.40 17.12
N ALA A 135 17.97 41.15 18.06
CA ALA A 135 16.94 42.15 17.77
C ALA A 135 17.61 43.47 17.36
N SER A 136 17.29 44.00 16.17
CA SER A 136 17.80 45.30 15.72
C SER A 136 17.35 46.44 16.65
N TYR A 137 18.13 47.54 16.70
CA TYR A 137 17.89 48.69 17.58
C TYR A 137 16.64 49.52 17.26
N LEU A 138 15.90 49.21 16.18
CA LEU A 138 14.67 49.89 15.78
C LEU A 138 13.45 49.24 16.44
N ARG A 139 13.26 49.50 17.74
CA ARG A 139 12.07 49.10 18.50
C ARG A 139 11.09 50.28 18.59
N HIS A 140 9.78 50.04 18.57
CA HIS A 140 8.78 51.09 18.78
C HIS A 140 8.90 51.73 20.18
N CYS A 141 9.17 50.91 21.21
CA CYS A 141 9.39 51.34 22.60
C CYS A 141 10.01 50.21 23.43
N SER A 142 10.45 50.50 24.67
CA SER A 142 11.07 49.52 25.59
C SER A 142 10.11 48.44 26.11
N GLY A 143 8.80 48.66 26.07
CA GLY A 143 7.81 47.73 26.64
C GLY A 143 6.95 46.95 25.64
N CYS A 144 6.85 47.41 24.40
CA CYS A 144 5.83 46.94 23.46
C CYS A 144 6.29 45.80 22.55
N LEU A 145 7.60 45.55 22.38
CA LEU A 145 8.19 44.50 21.52
C LEU A 145 7.56 44.36 20.12
N GLN A 146 6.87 45.40 19.64
CA GLN A 146 6.17 45.43 18.35
C GLN A 146 6.98 46.26 17.36
N ARG A 147 6.92 45.84 16.09
CA ARG A 147 7.52 46.56 14.95
C ARG A 147 6.58 46.52 13.76
N THR A 148 6.51 47.63 13.04
CA THR A 148 5.94 47.71 11.69
C THR A 148 7.07 47.66 10.68
N ILE A 149 7.03 46.69 9.77
CA ILE A 149 7.99 46.55 8.67
C ILE A 149 7.32 47.06 7.41
N HIS A 150 7.87 48.12 6.81
CA HIS A 150 7.46 48.57 5.49
C HIS A 150 8.25 47.81 4.45
N CYS A 151 7.65 46.81 3.83
CA CYS A 151 8.22 46.15 2.66
C CYS A 151 7.89 47.00 1.43
N ALA A 152 8.91 47.49 0.72
CA ALA A 152 8.74 47.95 -0.65
C ALA A 152 8.73 46.69 -1.54
N PHE A 153 7.63 46.47 -2.25
CA PHE A 153 7.56 45.50 -3.34
C PHE A 153 7.93 46.19 -4.65
#